data_AF-A0A098EW91-F1
#
_entry.id   AF-A0A098EW91-F1
#
_cell.length_a   1.000
_cell.length_b   1.000
_cell.length_c   1.000
_cell.angle_alpha   90.00
_cell.angle_beta   90.00
_cell.angle_gamma   90.00
#
_symmetry.space_group_name_H-M   'P 1'
#
loop_
_entity.id
_entity.type
_entity.pdbx_description
1 polymer ?
#
loop_
_entity_poly.entity_id
_entity_poly.type
_entity_poly.pdbx_seq_one_letter_code
_entity_poly.pdbx_strand_id
1 'polypeptide(L)'
;MEIYKEIKKTTWRGAKVRKIIKFLERYQYIVGQPNFPIRDISNELYYEKRTMEVSYYGTNLAIEVVISYIKKVFEREKYSKREFKNKIFSGAKVVSLLEFLDFKIYNAKENIEQLQSKHNKLLSISENREIFLKYWEAQLETLLKMKKWILFGITQVKQEIDEEDDWIESVIYEADSDD
;
A
#
# COMPACT_ATOMS: atom_id res chain seq x y z
N MET A 1 -6.39 6.94 -17.40
CA MET A 1 -6.85 5.87 -18.32
C MET A 1 -5.88 5.60 -19.47
N GLU A 2 -5.24 6.61 -20.05
CA GLU A 2 -4.31 6.42 -21.19
C GLU A 2 -3.07 5.59 -20.84
N ILE A 3 -2.45 5.86 -19.69
CA ILE A 3 -1.35 5.05 -19.12
C ILE A 3 -1.72 3.56 -19.02
N TYR A 4 -2.97 3.20 -18.70
CA TYR A 4 -3.35 1.79 -18.56
C TYR A 4 -3.39 1.09 -19.92
N LYS A 5 -3.79 1.81 -20.98
CA LYS A 5 -3.75 1.29 -22.35
C LYS A 5 -2.31 1.03 -22.79
N GLU A 6 -1.37 1.89 -22.41
CA GLU A 6 0.05 1.69 -22.69
C GLU A 6 0.60 0.49 -21.92
N ILE A 7 0.36 0.41 -20.61
CA ILE A 7 0.81 -0.69 -19.75
C ILE A 7 0.26 -2.03 -20.25
N LYS A 8 -1.01 -2.08 -20.67
CA LYS A 8 -1.67 -3.30 -21.17
C LYS A 8 -0.92 -3.93 -22.34
N LYS A 9 -0.22 -3.13 -23.14
CA LYS A 9 0.58 -3.57 -24.31
C LYS A 9 1.99 -4.04 -23.93
N THR A 10 2.39 -3.93 -22.67
CA THR A 10 3.71 -4.34 -22.19
C THR A 10 3.72 -5.75 -21.62
N THR A 11 4.91 -6.26 -21.28
CA THR A 11 5.10 -7.55 -20.59
C THR A 11 5.99 -7.39 -19.38
N TRP A 12 5.77 -8.22 -18.36
CA TRP A 12 6.43 -8.13 -17.07
C TRP A 12 7.09 -9.44 -16.69
N ARG A 13 8.39 -9.39 -16.37
CA ARG A 13 9.07 -10.53 -15.76
C ARG A 13 8.66 -10.66 -14.30
N GLY A 14 8.44 -11.88 -13.82
CA GLY A 14 8.09 -12.13 -12.42
C GLY A 14 9.18 -11.71 -11.43
N ALA A 15 10.43 -11.53 -11.87
CA ALA A 15 11.46 -10.85 -11.09
C ALA A 15 10.97 -9.48 -10.58
N LYS A 16 10.33 -8.68 -11.44
CA LYS A 16 9.80 -7.35 -11.12
C LYS A 16 8.66 -7.41 -10.11
N VAL A 17 7.73 -8.35 -10.31
CA VAL A 17 6.63 -8.60 -9.37
C VAL A 17 7.15 -9.00 -7.99
N ARG A 18 8.20 -9.84 -7.94
CA ARG A 18 8.85 -10.21 -6.67
C ARG A 18 9.49 -9.03 -5.96
N LYS A 19 10.08 -8.09 -6.71
CA LYS A 19 10.66 -6.87 -6.12
C LYS A 19 9.58 -6.03 -5.45
N ILE A 20 8.45 -5.82 -6.12
CA ILE A 20 7.31 -5.09 -5.54
C ILE A 20 6.81 -5.78 -4.27
N ILE A 21 6.60 -7.10 -4.31
CA ILE A 21 6.17 -7.85 -3.10
C ILE A 21 7.17 -7.66 -1.96
N LYS A 22 8.48 -7.85 -2.22
CA LYS A 22 9.51 -7.67 -1.20
C LYS A 22 9.57 -6.25 -0.65
N PHE A 23 9.42 -5.26 -1.52
CA PHE A 23 9.39 -3.86 -1.14
C PHE A 23 8.20 -3.59 -0.20
N LEU A 24 7.01 -4.06 -0.56
CA LEU A 24 5.82 -3.93 0.29
C LEU A 24 5.96 -4.67 1.63
N GLU A 25 6.55 -5.88 1.63
CA GLU A 25 6.85 -6.64 2.86
C GLU A 25 7.86 -5.90 3.76
N ARG A 26 8.87 -5.24 3.17
CA ARG A 26 9.82 -4.40 3.93
C ARG A 26 9.15 -3.14 4.47
N TYR A 27 8.34 -2.47 3.65
CA TYR A 27 7.60 -1.28 4.07
C TYR A 27 6.65 -1.61 5.23
N GLN A 28 5.97 -2.77 5.18
CA GLN A 28 5.16 -3.28 6.29
C GLN A 28 5.95 -3.39 7.60
N TYR A 29 7.21 -3.84 7.51
CA TYR A 29 8.09 -3.97 8.67
C TYR A 29 8.61 -2.62 9.18
N ILE A 30 8.97 -1.69 8.27
CA ILE A 30 9.49 -0.35 8.60
C ILE A 30 8.43 0.49 9.32
N VAL A 31 7.18 0.43 8.86
CA VAL A 31 6.07 1.15 9.52
C VAL A 31 5.81 0.62 10.94
N GLY A 32 6.50 -0.44 11.37
CA GLY A 32 6.90 -0.65 12.76
C GLY A 32 5.76 -1.03 13.68
N GLN A 33 5.79 -2.26 14.19
CA GLN A 33 4.87 -2.68 15.25
C GLN A 33 4.89 -1.65 16.39
N PRO A 34 3.73 -1.13 16.83
CA PRO A 34 3.68 -0.13 17.88
C PRO A 34 4.27 -0.72 19.18
N ASN A 35 5.53 -0.40 19.46
CA ASN A 35 6.21 -0.79 20.70
C ASN A 35 5.90 0.26 21.76
N PHE A 36 4.78 0.10 22.45
CA PHE A 36 4.44 0.98 23.57
C PHE A 36 4.72 0.30 24.92
N PRO A 37 5.62 0.85 25.75
CA PRO A 37 5.70 0.44 27.15
C PRO A 37 4.38 0.83 27.87
N ILE A 38 3.74 -0.16 28.48
CA ILE A 38 2.49 -0.05 29.24
C ILE A 38 2.79 0.61 30.60
N ARG A 39 3.23 1.87 30.66
CA ARG A 39 3.23 2.64 31.92
C ARG A 39 2.92 4.11 31.68
N ASP A 40 1.95 4.58 32.46
CA ASP A 40 1.46 5.93 32.67
C ASP A 40 1.03 6.73 31.44
N ILE A 41 -0.28 6.97 31.38
CA ILE A 41 -0.90 7.71 30.30
C ILE A 41 -2.04 8.56 30.88
N SER A 42 -1.85 9.88 30.90
CA SER A 42 -2.95 10.84 30.96
C SER A 42 -3.88 10.66 29.75
N ASN A 43 -5.14 11.11 29.83
CA ASN A 43 -6.12 10.91 28.74
C ASN A 43 -5.65 11.41 27.35
N GLU A 44 -4.79 12.44 27.27
CA GLU A 44 -4.22 12.94 26.02
C GLU A 44 -3.21 11.98 25.38
N LEU A 45 -2.24 11.48 26.17
CA LEU A 45 -1.28 10.47 25.70
C LEU A 45 -2.00 9.15 25.32
N TYR A 46 -3.21 8.89 25.82
CA TYR A 46 -3.99 7.69 25.48
C TYR A 46 -4.57 7.83 24.08
N TYR A 47 -5.12 8.99 23.78
CA TYR A 47 -5.71 9.30 22.48
C TYR A 47 -4.67 9.32 21.37
N GLU A 48 -3.49 9.93 21.60
CA GLU A 48 -2.38 9.92 20.65
C GLU A 48 -1.90 8.49 20.34
N LYS A 49 -1.69 7.67 21.38
CA LYS A 49 -1.28 6.27 21.21
C LYS A 49 -2.31 5.47 20.42
N ARG A 50 -3.61 5.62 20.73
CA ARG A 50 -4.70 4.94 20.03
C ARG A 50 -4.78 5.38 18.56
N THR A 51 -4.54 6.66 18.28
CA THR A 51 -4.49 7.19 16.92
C THR A 51 -3.32 6.60 16.14
N MET A 52 -2.11 6.54 16.73
CA MET A 52 -0.94 5.92 16.11
C MET A 52 -1.18 4.43 15.83
N GLU A 53 -1.71 3.69 16.81
CA GLU A 53 -2.02 2.27 16.69
C GLU A 53 -3.02 2.00 15.55
N VAL A 54 -4.06 2.83 15.45
CA VAL A 54 -5.09 2.65 14.43
C VAL A 54 -4.61 3.05 13.04
N SER A 55 -3.77 4.09 12.92
CA SER A 55 -3.07 4.39 11.68
C SER A 55 -2.17 3.23 11.26
N TYR A 56 -1.42 2.63 12.19
CA TYR A 56 -0.60 1.44 11.94
C TYR A 56 -1.45 0.27 11.42
N TYR A 57 -2.59 -0.03 12.05
CA TYR A 57 -3.50 -1.08 11.57
C TYR A 57 -4.07 -0.79 10.18
N GLY A 58 -4.41 0.48 9.90
CA GLY A 58 -4.83 0.93 8.57
C GLY A 58 -3.78 0.64 7.52
N THR A 59 -2.54 1.11 7.75
CA THR A 59 -1.41 0.89 6.85
C THR A 59 -1.13 -0.59 6.60
N ASN A 60 -1.08 -1.41 7.65
CA ASN A 60 -0.83 -2.84 7.51
C ASN A 60 -1.91 -3.55 6.70
N LEU A 61 -3.18 -3.27 6.98
CA LEU A 61 -4.26 -3.91 6.23
C LEU A 61 -4.19 -3.54 4.74
N ALA A 62 -3.90 -2.27 4.41
CA ALA A 62 -3.72 -1.85 3.03
C ALA A 62 -2.61 -2.66 2.34
N ILE A 63 -1.45 -2.81 2.99
CA ILE A 63 -0.31 -3.55 2.45
C ILE A 63 -0.65 -5.03 2.27
N GLU A 64 -1.21 -5.69 3.28
CA GLU A 64 -1.56 -7.11 3.23
C GLU A 64 -2.56 -7.41 2.11
N VAL A 65 -3.59 -6.57 1.98
CA VAL A 65 -4.61 -6.69 0.94
C VAL A 65 -3.99 -6.59 -0.45
N VAL A 66 -3.06 -5.64 -0.66
CA VAL A 66 -2.37 -5.48 -1.95
C VAL A 66 -1.43 -6.65 -2.23
N ILE A 67 -0.60 -7.07 -1.26
CA ILE A 67 0.29 -8.23 -1.40
C ILE A 67 -0.51 -9.49 -1.74
N SER A 68 -1.60 -9.74 -1.03
CA SER A 68 -2.50 -10.88 -1.27
C SER A 68 -3.07 -10.84 -2.69
N TYR A 69 -3.53 -9.68 -3.13
CA TYR A 69 -4.04 -9.51 -4.49
C TYR A 69 -2.96 -9.74 -5.56
N ILE A 70 -1.74 -9.23 -5.37
CA ILE A 70 -0.60 -9.49 -6.26
C ILE A 70 -0.31 -11.00 -6.31
N LYS A 71 -0.19 -11.66 -5.16
CA LYS A 71 0.07 -13.11 -5.09
C LYS A 71 -1.00 -13.90 -5.85
N LYS A 72 -2.27 -13.50 -5.74
CA LYS A 72 -3.39 -14.12 -6.46
C LYS A 72 -3.34 -13.87 -7.97
N VAL A 73 -3.26 -12.61 -8.42
CA VAL A 73 -3.30 -12.25 -9.86
C VAL A 73 -2.11 -12.82 -10.62
N PHE A 74 -0.93 -12.83 -10.00
CA PHE A 74 0.27 -13.40 -10.60
C PHE A 74 0.44 -14.89 -10.31
N GLU A 75 -0.50 -15.50 -9.58
CA GLU A 75 -0.54 -16.91 -9.22
C GLU A 75 0.79 -17.38 -8.58
N ARG A 76 1.33 -16.55 -7.68
CA ARG A 76 2.69 -16.72 -7.13
C ARG A 76 2.94 -18.11 -6.55
N GLU A 77 1.93 -18.73 -5.95
CA GLU A 77 2.00 -20.04 -5.29
C GLU A 77 2.10 -21.22 -6.25
N LYS A 78 1.69 -21.04 -7.53
CA LYS A 78 1.77 -22.11 -8.54
C LYS A 78 3.18 -22.36 -9.07
N TYR A 79 4.16 -21.55 -8.68
CA TYR A 79 5.50 -21.57 -9.24
C TYR A 79 6.57 -21.58 -8.14
N SER A 80 7.66 -22.31 -8.37
CA SER A 80 8.85 -22.16 -7.55
C SER A 80 9.42 -20.74 -7.68
N LYS A 81 10.29 -20.35 -6.74
CA LYS A 81 10.93 -19.02 -6.74
C LYS A 81 11.72 -18.75 -8.03
N ARG A 82 12.36 -19.78 -8.60
CA ARG A 82 13.15 -19.69 -9.84
C ARG A 82 12.27 -19.59 -11.07
N GLU A 83 11.23 -20.43 -11.16
CA GLU A 83 10.26 -20.38 -12.27
C GLU A 83 9.52 -19.06 -12.30
N PHE A 84 9.01 -18.60 -11.16
CA PHE A 84 8.31 -17.33 -11.06
C PHE A 84 9.19 -16.17 -11.52
N LYS A 85 10.47 -16.15 -11.13
CA LYS A 85 11.42 -15.08 -11.52
C LYS A 85 11.50 -14.92 -13.04
N ASN A 86 11.49 -16.03 -13.77
CA ASN A 86 11.69 -16.06 -15.22
C ASN A 86 10.37 -15.99 -16.01
N LYS A 87 9.22 -16.14 -15.35
CA LYS A 87 7.92 -16.09 -16.00
C LYS A 87 7.63 -14.69 -16.55
N ILE A 88 7.06 -14.66 -17.75
CA ILE A 88 6.58 -13.43 -18.39
C ILE A 88 5.07 -13.35 -18.19
N PHE A 89 4.60 -12.23 -17.66
CA PHE A 89 3.21 -11.90 -17.46
C PHE A 89 2.79 -10.81 -18.44
N SER A 90 1.53 -10.87 -18.88
CA SER A 90 0.98 -9.79 -19.70
C SER A 90 0.77 -8.53 -18.87
N GLY A 91 0.91 -7.37 -19.51
CA GLY A 91 0.58 -6.07 -18.92
C GLY A 91 -0.87 -5.98 -18.46
N ALA A 92 -1.78 -6.81 -19.01
CA ALA A 92 -3.16 -6.92 -18.54
C ALA A 92 -3.26 -7.29 -17.05
N LYS A 93 -2.39 -8.19 -16.55
CA LYS A 93 -2.37 -8.53 -15.10
C LYS A 93 -1.95 -7.34 -14.24
N VAL A 94 -1.03 -6.52 -14.76
CA VAL A 94 -0.58 -5.30 -14.09
C VAL A 94 -1.68 -4.25 -14.08
N VAL A 95 -2.40 -4.11 -15.19
CA VAL A 95 -3.58 -3.23 -15.27
C VAL A 95 -4.64 -3.67 -14.26
N SER A 96 -4.93 -4.97 -14.13
CA SER A 96 -5.88 -5.46 -13.12
C SER A 96 -5.44 -5.12 -11.68
N LEU A 97 -4.13 -5.15 -11.39
CA LEU A 97 -3.61 -4.67 -10.10
C LEU A 97 -3.85 -3.16 -9.89
N LEU A 98 -3.63 -2.34 -10.91
CA LEU A 98 -3.85 -0.90 -10.82
C LEU A 98 -5.35 -0.54 -10.71
N GLU A 99 -6.22 -1.25 -11.42
CA GLU A 99 -7.68 -1.12 -11.31
C GLU A 99 -8.17 -1.53 -9.91
N PHE A 100 -7.58 -2.59 -9.34
CA PHE A 100 -7.84 -2.98 -7.96
C PHE A 100 -7.43 -1.89 -6.96
N LEU A 101 -6.26 -1.27 -7.14
CA LEU A 101 -5.82 -0.15 -6.31
C LEU A 101 -6.77 1.05 -6.45
N ASP A 102 -7.20 1.39 -7.67
CA ASP A 102 -8.18 2.45 -7.91
C ASP A 102 -9.48 2.20 -7.15
N PHE A 103 -10.00 0.98 -7.22
CA PHE A 103 -11.20 0.58 -6.50
C PHE A 103 -11.01 0.70 -4.98
N LYS A 104 -9.86 0.28 -4.45
CA LYS A 104 -9.56 0.40 -3.02
C LYS A 104 -9.41 1.85 -2.57
N ILE A 105 -8.77 2.69 -3.38
CA ILE A 105 -8.65 4.15 -3.15
C ILE A 105 -10.03 4.79 -3.15
N TYR A 106 -10.89 4.46 -4.12
CA TYR A 106 -12.26 4.96 -4.18
C TYR A 106 -13.03 4.62 -2.90
N ASN A 107 -13.01 3.35 -2.48
CA ASN A 107 -13.72 2.93 -1.26
C ASN A 107 -13.19 3.63 0.00
N ALA A 108 -11.87 3.81 0.12
CA ALA A 108 -11.29 4.51 1.26
C ALA A 108 -11.76 5.99 1.31
N LYS A 109 -11.82 6.66 0.15
CA LYS A 109 -12.37 8.02 0.03
C LYS A 109 -13.84 8.08 0.42
N GLU A 110 -14.67 7.17 -0.08
CA GLU A 110 -16.10 7.14 0.29
C GLU A 110 -16.29 6.92 1.80
N ASN A 111 -15.52 6.03 2.42
CA ASN A 111 -15.60 5.82 3.86
C ASN A 111 -15.18 7.08 4.64
N ILE A 112 -14.13 7.79 4.20
CA ILE A 112 -13.72 9.07 4.79
C ILE A 112 -14.85 10.11 4.66
N GLU A 113 -15.44 10.26 3.46
CA GLU A 113 -16.53 11.20 3.21
C GLU A 113 -17.77 10.88 4.07
N GLN A 114 -18.14 9.61 4.17
CA GLN A 114 -19.24 9.15 5.03
C GLN A 114 -18.95 9.46 6.50
N LEU A 115 -17.72 9.20 6.96
CA LEU A 115 -17.28 9.52 8.31
C LEU A 115 -17.17 11.02 8.54
N GLN A 116 -16.93 11.87 7.55
CA GLN A 116 -16.90 13.33 7.69
C GLN A 116 -18.29 13.97 7.59
N SER A 117 -19.25 13.29 6.96
CA SER A 117 -20.62 13.79 6.82
C SER A 117 -21.30 14.00 8.18
N LYS A 118 -21.90 15.18 8.37
CA LYS A 118 -22.65 15.54 9.60
C LYS A 118 -23.95 14.74 9.77
N HIS A 119 -24.35 13.96 8.75
CA HIS A 119 -25.57 13.17 8.74
C HIS A 119 -25.41 11.77 9.34
N ASN A 120 -24.19 11.33 9.63
CA ASN A 120 -23.92 10.03 10.22
C ASN A 120 -24.14 10.04 11.75
N LYS A 121 -25.41 9.94 12.17
CA LYS A 121 -25.82 9.86 13.59
C LYS A 121 -25.41 8.55 14.29
N LEU A 122 -24.93 7.55 13.54
CA LEU A 122 -24.61 6.20 14.05
C LEU A 122 -23.28 6.14 14.83
N LEU A 123 -22.39 7.12 14.66
CA LEU A 123 -21.16 7.26 15.45
C LEU A 123 -21.31 8.47 16.39
N SER A 124 -22.26 8.38 17.32
CA SER A 124 -22.59 9.43 18.28
C SER A 124 -21.53 9.66 19.38
N ILE A 125 -20.36 9.01 19.27
CA ILE A 125 -19.19 9.23 20.13
C ILE A 125 -18.10 9.81 19.23
N SER A 126 -17.83 11.11 19.36
CA SER A 126 -16.87 11.87 18.54
C SER A 126 -15.51 11.18 18.44
N GLU A 127 -15.03 10.60 19.54
CA GLU A 127 -13.73 9.93 19.63
C GLU A 127 -13.64 8.68 18.73
N ASN A 128 -14.66 7.81 18.71
CA ASN A 128 -14.64 6.61 17.87
C ASN A 128 -14.68 6.98 16.37
N ARG A 129 -15.40 8.04 16.03
CA ARG A 129 -15.47 8.56 14.66
C ARG A 129 -14.12 9.05 14.17
N GLU A 130 -13.40 9.81 14.99
CA GLU A 130 -12.05 10.31 14.67
C GLU A 130 -11.05 9.16 14.52
N ILE A 131 -11.15 8.13 15.36
CA ILE A 131 -10.31 6.94 15.26
C ILE A 131 -10.54 6.20 13.94
N PHE A 132 -11.80 5.97 13.54
CA PHE A 132 -12.10 5.36 12.25
C PHE A 132 -11.68 6.24 11.07
N LEU A 133 -11.76 7.56 11.23
CA LEU A 133 -11.27 8.49 10.20
C LEU A 133 -9.77 8.30 10.01
N LYS A 134 -8.98 8.29 11.10
CA LYS A 134 -7.53 8.08 11.06
C LYS A 134 -7.14 6.74 10.44
N TYR A 135 -7.89 5.68 10.74
CA TYR A 135 -7.75 4.37 10.11
C TYR A 135 -7.86 4.43 8.58
N TRP A 136 -8.93 5.06 8.07
CA TRP A 136 -9.18 5.14 6.64
C TRP A 136 -8.25 6.14 5.94
N GLU A 137 -7.85 7.22 6.60
CA GLU A 137 -6.82 8.15 6.12
C GLU A 137 -5.49 7.43 5.90
N ALA A 138 -5.03 6.65 6.89
CA ALA A 138 -3.81 5.87 6.78
C ALA A 138 -3.88 4.82 5.65
N GLN A 139 -5.02 4.14 5.51
CA GLN A 139 -5.23 3.24 4.37
C GLN A 139 -5.15 3.96 3.03
N LEU A 140 -5.83 5.10 2.89
CA LEU A 140 -5.88 5.87 1.65
C LEU A 140 -4.47 6.33 1.25
N GLU A 141 -3.73 6.92 2.19
CA GLU A 141 -2.36 7.39 1.97
C GLU A 141 -1.46 6.24 1.50
N THR A 142 -1.52 5.11 2.21
CA THR A 142 -0.74 3.92 1.88
C THR A 142 -1.07 3.39 0.49
N LEU A 143 -2.36 3.30 0.13
CA LEU A 143 -2.81 2.84 -1.19
C LEU A 143 -2.35 3.78 -2.32
N LEU A 144 -2.38 5.10 -2.08
CA LEU A 144 -1.88 6.09 -3.03
C LEU A 144 -0.37 5.97 -3.24
N LYS A 145 0.40 5.84 -2.15
CA LYS A 145 1.86 5.59 -2.19
C LYS A 145 2.18 4.32 -2.95
N MET A 146 1.53 3.20 -2.62
CA MET A 146 1.68 1.92 -3.33
C MET A 146 1.39 2.04 -4.83
N LYS A 147 0.29 2.71 -5.20
CA LYS A 147 -0.04 2.93 -6.62
C LYS A 147 1.05 3.75 -7.32
N LYS A 148 1.53 4.84 -6.70
CA LYS A 148 2.63 5.67 -7.22
C LYS A 148 3.89 4.83 -7.43
N TRP A 149 4.31 4.05 -6.43
CA TRP A 149 5.52 3.23 -6.51
C TRP A 149 5.42 2.12 -7.55
N ILE A 150 4.26 1.46 -7.65
CA ILE A 150 4.03 0.47 -8.69
C ILE A 150 4.16 1.15 -10.04
N LEU A 151 3.45 2.27 -10.28
CA LEU A 151 3.51 3.07 -11.52
C LEU A 151 4.93 3.51 -11.87
N PHE A 152 5.66 4.07 -10.92
CA PHE A 152 7.05 4.49 -11.08
C PHE A 152 7.94 3.31 -11.48
N GLY A 153 7.81 2.19 -10.77
CA GLY A 153 8.49 0.95 -11.11
C GLY A 153 8.10 0.46 -12.51
N ILE A 154 6.90 0.76 -13.02
CA ILE A 154 6.51 0.46 -14.40
C ILE A 154 7.23 1.35 -15.41
N THR A 155 7.26 2.66 -15.17
CA THR A 155 7.64 3.68 -16.16
C THR A 155 9.15 3.87 -16.30
N GLN A 156 9.95 3.67 -15.26
CA GLN A 156 11.41 3.91 -15.32
C GLN A 156 12.23 2.79 -15.97
N VAL A 157 11.66 1.63 -16.27
CA VAL A 157 12.39 0.46 -16.86
C VAL A 157 12.64 0.61 -18.38
N LYS A 158 12.52 1.81 -18.94
CA LYS A 158 13.13 2.12 -20.24
C LYS A 158 14.60 2.53 -20.14
N GLN A 159 15.10 2.80 -18.94
CA GLN A 159 16.52 3.00 -18.67
C GLN A 159 17.06 1.82 -17.83
N GLU A 160 18.35 1.58 -17.98
CA GLU A 160 19.02 0.29 -17.96
C GLU A 160 18.92 -0.58 -16.69
N ILE A 161 19.10 -1.86 -16.94
CA ILE A 161 19.32 -2.93 -15.97
C ILE A 161 20.74 -2.72 -15.43
N ASP A 162 20.90 -2.09 -14.26
CA ASP A 162 21.99 -2.42 -13.31
C ASP A 162 21.89 -1.68 -11.94
N GLU A 163 20.99 -0.72 -11.76
CA GLU A 163 20.75 -0.08 -10.44
C GLU A 163 19.56 -0.75 -9.69
N GLU A 164 19.65 -2.07 -9.50
CA GLU A 164 18.53 -2.90 -8.98
C GLU A 164 18.19 -2.69 -7.49
N ASP A 165 19.14 -2.17 -6.69
CA ASP A 165 19.00 -1.91 -5.25
C ASP A 165 18.77 -0.42 -4.93
N ASP A 166 19.27 0.51 -5.77
CA ASP A 166 19.14 1.97 -5.59
C ASP A 166 17.70 2.47 -5.71
N TRP A 167 16.83 1.78 -6.46
CA TRP A 167 15.40 2.15 -6.50
C TRP A 167 14.69 1.90 -5.17
N ILE A 168 15.01 0.79 -4.50
CA ILE A 168 14.39 0.48 -3.20
C ILE A 168 14.95 1.43 -2.15
N GLU A 169 16.25 1.71 -2.17
CA GLU A 169 16.87 2.68 -1.26
C GLU A 169 16.39 4.11 -1.52
N SER A 170 16.20 4.54 -2.76
CA SER A 170 15.63 5.88 -3.06
C SER A 170 14.18 6.02 -2.63
N VAL A 171 13.35 4.98 -2.78
CA VAL A 171 11.96 5.02 -2.28
C VAL A 171 11.90 4.95 -0.76
N ILE A 172 12.79 4.20 -0.10
CA ILE A 172 12.92 4.20 1.36
C ILE A 172 13.43 5.56 1.85
N TYR A 173 14.44 6.13 1.18
CA TYR A 173 14.98 7.45 1.49
C TYR A 173 13.95 8.57 1.30
N GLU A 174 13.15 8.54 0.23
CA GLU A 174 12.01 9.46 0.05
C GLU A 174 10.95 9.30 1.16
N ALA A 175 10.73 8.07 1.64
CA ALA A 175 9.78 7.81 2.73
C ALA A 175 10.32 8.25 4.10
N ASP A 176 11.64 8.21 4.30
CA ASP A 176 12.32 8.64 5.53
C ASP A 176 12.65 10.16 5.52
N SER A 177 12.61 10.84 4.36
CA SER A 177 12.92 12.27 4.23
C SER A 177 11.71 13.21 4.39
N ASP A 178 10.51 12.67 4.55
CA ASP A 178 9.26 13.42 4.74
C ASP A 178 8.92 13.66 6.24
N ASP A 179 9.82 13.30 7.17
CA ASP A 179 9.81 13.67 8.61
C ASP A 179 10.68 14.92 8.89
#